data_AF-A0A9X2KKS9-F1
#
_entry.id   AF-A0A9X2KKS9-F1
#
_cell.length_a   1.000
_cell.length_b   1.000
_cell.length_c   1.000
_cell.angle_alpha   90.00
_cell.angle_beta   90.00
_cell.angle_gamma   90.00
#
_symmetry.space_group_name_H-M   'P 1'
#
loop_
_entity.id
_entity.type
_entity.pdbx_description
1 polymer ?
#
loop_
_entity_poly.entity_id
_entity_poly.type
_entity_poly.pdbx_seq_one_letter_code
_entity_poly.pdbx_strand_id
1 'polypeptide(L)'
;MGIRIDKTPLFAIAATVFLAAVPAHASGQADPVAALDALSRATADASSGLALARRQIGEGDLLGALATVERVLLNDTRSDEARLLHASLLCRLDDPSGYLIELEDIDEADFSARTWSEATAPCRMGEP
;
A
#
# COMPACT_ATOMS: atom_id res chain seq x y z
N MET A 1 -45.81 66.93 -3.83
CA MET A 1 -46.41 66.19 -2.71
C MET A 1 -45.44 65.08 -2.31
N GLY A 2 -44.78 65.21 -1.15
CA GLY A 2 -44.25 64.10 -0.32
C GLY A 2 -43.03 63.29 -0.77
N ILE A 3 -41.84 63.68 -0.29
CA ILE A 3 -40.61 62.87 -0.17
C ILE A 3 -40.74 61.93 1.05
N ARG A 4 -40.21 60.69 0.96
CA ARG A 4 -39.24 60.12 1.93
C ARG A 4 -38.76 58.73 1.48
N ILE A 5 -37.50 58.68 1.05
CA ILE A 5 -36.68 57.47 1.03
C ILE A 5 -36.18 57.32 2.46
N ASP A 6 -36.69 56.33 3.18
CA ASP A 6 -36.26 56.05 4.55
C ASP A 6 -35.08 55.07 4.58
N LYS A 7 -34.20 55.35 5.51
CA LYS A 7 -32.85 54.83 5.64
C LYS A 7 -32.84 53.35 6.04
N THR A 8 -31.93 52.60 5.42
CA THR A 8 -31.49 51.26 5.81
C THR A 8 -31.23 51.12 7.32
N PRO A 9 -31.68 50.02 7.92
CA PRO A 9 -30.89 49.33 8.91
C PRO A 9 -30.12 48.17 8.25
N LEU A 10 -28.79 48.27 8.31
CA LEU A 10 -27.89 47.13 8.34
C LEU A 10 -28.47 46.08 9.31
N PHE A 11 -29.10 45.03 8.80
CA PHE A 11 -29.29 43.81 9.56
C PHE A 11 -28.20 42.85 9.14
N ALA A 12 -27.18 42.78 10.00
CA ALA A 12 -26.16 41.76 9.98
C ALA A 12 -26.83 40.39 9.87
N ILE A 13 -26.70 39.75 8.70
CA ILE A 13 -27.01 38.33 8.56
C ILE A 13 -25.93 37.64 9.37
N ALA A 14 -26.30 37.22 10.59
CA ALA A 14 -25.49 36.41 11.45
C ALA A 14 -25.07 35.16 10.67
N ALA A 15 -23.79 35.10 10.30
CA ALA A 15 -23.16 33.90 9.80
C ALA A 15 -23.24 32.85 10.91
N THR A 16 -24.28 32.03 10.86
CA THR A 16 -24.45 30.89 11.75
C THR A 16 -23.40 29.88 11.31
N VAL A 17 -22.25 29.86 11.98
CA VAL A 17 -21.26 28.80 11.82
C VAL A 17 -21.95 27.54 12.34
N PHE A 18 -22.50 26.75 11.41
CA PHE A 18 -22.83 25.36 11.69
C PHE A 18 -21.51 24.66 12.00
N LEU A 19 -21.16 24.55 13.29
CA LEU A 19 -20.27 23.50 13.76
C LEU A 19 -20.99 22.19 13.43
N ALA A 20 -20.73 21.65 12.23
CA ALA A 20 -20.92 20.24 11.98
C ALA A 20 -20.01 19.54 12.99
N ALA A 21 -20.61 19.04 14.08
CA ALA A 21 -19.98 18.08 14.95
C ALA A 21 -19.63 16.88 14.05
N VAL A 22 -18.39 16.86 13.57
CA VAL A 22 -17.83 15.68 12.92
C VAL A 22 -17.95 14.59 13.97
N PRO A 23 -18.75 13.54 13.74
CA PRO A 23 -18.80 12.45 14.70
C PRO A 23 -17.37 11.93 14.78
N ALA A 24 -16.76 12.05 15.95
CA ALA A 24 -15.49 11.41 16.22
C ALA A 24 -15.73 9.92 15.95
N HIS A 25 -15.14 9.40 14.87
CA HIS A 25 -15.12 7.97 14.58
C HIS A 25 -14.23 7.27 15.62
N ALA A 26 -14.71 7.22 16.86
CA ALA A 26 -14.14 6.41 17.93
C ALA A 26 -14.68 4.98 17.78
N SER A 27 -14.24 4.30 16.73
CA SER A 27 -14.47 2.88 16.53
C SER A 27 -13.12 2.18 16.42
N GLY A 28 -12.64 1.66 17.54
CA GLY A 28 -11.63 0.59 17.62
C GLY A 28 -10.46 0.68 16.65
N GLN A 29 -9.71 1.79 16.64
CA GLN A 29 -8.40 1.77 15.98
C GLN A 29 -7.53 0.75 16.73
N ALA A 30 -7.06 -0.27 16.00
CA ALA A 30 -6.02 -1.15 16.50
C ALA A 30 -4.86 -0.29 17.01
N ASP A 31 -4.31 -0.65 18.17
CA ASP A 31 -3.14 0.05 18.72
C ASP A 31 -2.02 0.03 17.65
N PRO A 32 -1.61 1.20 17.13
CA PRO A 32 -0.65 1.27 16.04
C PRO A 32 0.69 0.65 16.44
N VAL A 33 1.07 0.70 17.72
CA VAL A 33 2.30 0.09 18.20
C VAL A 33 2.16 -1.44 18.19
N ALA A 34 1.04 -1.96 18.68
CA ALA A 34 0.77 -3.40 18.64
C ALA A 34 0.70 -3.95 17.20
N ALA A 35 0.19 -3.16 16.24
CA ALA A 35 0.18 -3.53 14.83
C ALA A 35 1.60 -3.61 14.24
N LEU A 36 2.47 -2.66 14.55
CA LEU A 36 3.88 -2.69 14.14
C LEU A 36 4.63 -3.88 14.75
N ASP A 37 4.37 -4.21 16.03
CA ASP A 37 4.94 -5.39 16.68
C ASP A 37 4.47 -6.70 16.04
N ALA A 38 3.21 -6.75 15.59
CA ALA A 38 2.69 -7.90 14.85
C ALA A 38 3.38 -8.05 13.48
N LEU A 39 3.56 -6.95 12.74
CA LEU A 39 4.29 -6.94 11.47
C LEU A 39 5.76 -7.36 11.65
N SER A 40 6.43 -6.81 12.67
CA SER A 40 7.81 -7.16 13.00
C SER A 40 7.99 -8.65 13.28
N ARG A 41 7.09 -9.25 14.06
CA ARG A 41 7.10 -10.70 14.33
C ARG A 41 6.77 -11.53 13.10
N ALA A 42 5.79 -11.11 12.29
CA ALA A 42 5.37 -11.82 11.08
C ALA A 42 6.42 -11.80 9.96
N THR A 43 7.38 -10.89 10.02
CA THR A 43 8.46 -10.76 9.02
C THR A 43 9.81 -11.26 9.53
N ALA A 44 9.87 -11.79 10.75
CA ALA A 44 11.10 -12.33 11.34
C ALA A 44 11.56 -13.63 10.66
N ASP A 45 10.64 -14.38 10.04
CA ASP A 45 10.91 -15.60 9.27
C ASP A 45 10.37 -15.46 7.85
N ALA A 46 11.18 -15.89 6.86
CA ALA A 46 10.86 -15.72 5.45
C ALA A 46 9.53 -16.39 5.05
N SER A 47 9.25 -17.61 5.53
CA SER A 47 8.02 -18.31 5.18
C SER A 47 6.78 -17.57 5.69
N SER A 48 6.84 -17.06 6.94
CA SER A 48 5.74 -16.30 7.54
C SER A 48 5.55 -14.93 6.88
N GLY A 49 6.64 -14.26 6.52
CA GLY A 49 6.61 -12.97 5.85
C GLY A 49 6.09 -13.07 4.42
N LEU A 50 6.52 -14.07 3.65
CA LEU A 50 6.01 -14.31 2.29
C LEU A 50 4.54 -14.72 2.30
N ALA A 51 4.09 -15.49 3.31
CA ALA A 51 2.68 -15.78 3.49
C ALA A 51 1.86 -14.51 3.81
N LEU A 52 2.40 -13.58 4.60
CA LEU A 52 1.77 -12.28 4.85
C LEU A 52 1.71 -11.42 3.57
N ALA A 53 2.81 -11.29 2.84
CA ALA A 53 2.87 -10.54 1.59
C ALA A 53 1.86 -11.05 0.57
N ARG A 54 1.71 -12.38 0.42
CA ARG A 54 0.70 -12.97 -0.46
C ARG A 54 -0.73 -12.63 -0.05
N ARG A 55 -1.02 -12.55 1.25
CA ARG A 55 -2.34 -12.10 1.73
C ARG A 55 -2.57 -10.63 1.39
N GLN A 56 -1.60 -9.76 1.65
CA GLN A 56 -1.67 -8.33 1.31
C GLN A 56 -1.88 -8.13 -0.19
N ILE A 57 -1.19 -8.90 -1.04
CA ILE A 57 -1.43 -8.92 -2.49
C ILE A 57 -2.88 -9.28 -2.82
N GLY A 58 -3.42 -10.33 -2.20
CA GLY A 58 -4.82 -10.74 -2.38
C GLY A 58 -5.84 -9.71 -1.89
N GLU A 59 -5.46 -8.88 -0.92
CA GLU A 59 -6.24 -7.76 -0.40
C GLU A 59 -6.07 -6.47 -1.21
N GLY A 60 -5.15 -6.45 -2.18
CA GLY A 60 -4.83 -5.27 -3.00
C GLY A 60 -3.84 -4.29 -2.37
N ASP A 61 -3.28 -4.62 -1.20
CA ASP A 61 -2.26 -3.83 -0.51
C ASP A 61 -0.86 -4.11 -1.07
N LEU A 62 -0.57 -3.55 -2.24
CA LEU A 62 0.69 -3.81 -2.94
C LEU A 62 1.90 -3.16 -2.25
N LEU A 63 1.71 -1.98 -1.68
CA LEU A 63 2.77 -1.27 -0.96
C LEU A 63 3.09 -1.95 0.38
N GLY A 64 2.08 -2.41 1.11
CA GLY A 64 2.30 -3.20 2.32
C GLY A 64 2.93 -4.55 2.02
N ALA A 65 2.56 -5.20 0.92
CA ALA A 65 3.23 -6.41 0.45
C ALA A 65 4.71 -6.15 0.10
N LEU A 66 5.02 -5.06 -0.62
CA LEU A 66 6.39 -4.69 -0.96
C LEU A 66 7.24 -4.50 0.30
N ALA A 67 6.77 -3.65 1.22
CA ALA A 67 7.48 -3.40 2.48
C ALA A 67 7.69 -4.68 3.32
N THR A 68 6.72 -5.60 3.27
CA THR A 68 6.80 -6.90 3.94
C THR A 68 7.90 -7.79 3.32
N VAL A 69 7.96 -7.84 1.98
CA VAL A 69 8.99 -8.60 1.25
C VAL A 69 10.38 -7.99 1.45
N GLU A 70 10.52 -6.66 1.40
CA GLU A 70 11.77 -5.97 1.70
C GLU A 70 12.26 -6.31 3.11
N ARG A 71 11.38 -6.34 4.10
CA ARG A 71 11.74 -6.72 5.47
C ARG A 71 12.21 -8.18 5.56
N VAL A 72 11.60 -9.09 4.79
CA VAL A 72 12.06 -10.48 4.65
C VAL A 72 13.46 -10.51 4.05
N LEU A 73 13.70 -9.81 2.94
CA LEU A 73 15.01 -9.76 2.28
C LEU A 73 16.10 -9.15 3.16
N LEU A 74 15.75 -8.18 4.03
CA LEU A 74 16.68 -7.64 5.03
C LEU A 74 17.07 -8.68 6.11
N ASN A 75 16.21 -9.66 6.39
CA ASN A 75 16.48 -10.75 7.34
C ASN A 75 17.13 -11.97 6.66
N ASP A 76 16.82 -12.21 5.39
CA ASP A 76 17.37 -13.29 4.57
C ASP A 76 17.59 -12.81 3.12
N THR A 77 18.81 -12.34 2.86
CA THR A 77 19.19 -11.74 1.56
C THR A 77 19.33 -12.77 0.42
N ARG A 78 19.26 -14.08 0.75
CA ARG A 78 19.47 -15.20 -0.18
C ARG A 78 18.17 -15.93 -0.51
N SER A 79 17.02 -15.40 -0.09
CA SER A 79 15.73 -16.01 -0.42
C SER A 79 15.34 -15.67 -1.86
N ASP A 80 15.59 -16.60 -2.79
CA ASP A 80 15.19 -16.45 -4.19
C ASP A 80 13.66 -16.34 -4.34
N GLU A 81 12.90 -17.03 -3.47
CA GLU A 81 11.44 -16.89 -3.41
C GLU A 81 11.02 -15.46 -3.04
N ALA A 82 11.71 -14.83 -2.10
CA ALA A 82 11.45 -13.44 -1.74
C ALA A 82 11.86 -12.47 -2.84
N ARG A 83 13.01 -12.69 -3.51
CA ARG A 83 13.44 -11.88 -4.66
C ARG A 83 12.47 -11.97 -5.83
N LEU A 84 12.01 -13.17 -6.17
CA LEU A 84 11.03 -13.36 -7.24
C LEU A 84 9.70 -12.64 -6.92
N LEU A 85 9.25 -12.69 -5.67
CA LEU A 85 8.05 -11.96 -5.25
C LEU A 85 8.28 -10.44 -5.24
N HIS A 86 9.48 -9.98 -4.84
CA HIS A 86 9.90 -8.58 -4.87
C HIS A 86 9.85 -8.04 -6.31
N ALA A 87 10.48 -8.74 -7.25
CA ALA A 87 10.46 -8.40 -8.67
C ALA A 87 9.02 -8.24 -9.19
N SER A 88 8.16 -9.23 -8.91
CA SER A 88 6.76 -9.19 -9.32
C SER A 88 6.00 -7.96 -8.79
N LEU A 89 6.28 -7.57 -7.54
CA LEU A 89 5.67 -6.39 -6.91
C LEU A 89 6.16 -5.08 -7.53
N LEU A 90 7.47 -4.93 -7.76
CA LEU A 90 8.05 -3.72 -8.37
C LEU A 90 7.37 -3.41 -9.71
N CYS A 91 7.24 -4.42 -10.55
CA CYS A 91 6.60 -4.28 -11.83
C CYS A 91 5.09 -3.95 -11.74
N ARG A 92 4.36 -4.53 -10.79
CA ARG A 92 2.95 -4.17 -10.53
C ARG A 92 2.78 -2.76 -9.97
N LEU A 93 3.86 -2.18 -9.46
CA LEU A 93 3.97 -0.82 -8.93
C LEU A 93 4.63 0.14 -9.94
N ASP A 94 4.59 -0.21 -11.23
CA ASP A 94 5.12 0.58 -12.34
C ASP A 94 6.65 0.81 -12.28
N ASP A 95 7.40 -0.10 -11.64
CA ASP A 95 8.87 -0.13 -11.65
C ASP A 95 9.41 -1.34 -12.44
N PRO A 96 9.38 -1.29 -13.78
CA PRO A 96 9.93 -2.35 -14.62
C PRO A 96 11.46 -2.44 -14.55
N SER A 97 12.14 -1.34 -14.22
CA SER A 97 13.61 -1.34 -14.10
C SER A 97 14.04 -2.13 -12.88
N GLY A 98 13.39 -1.87 -11.73
CA GLY A 98 13.61 -2.63 -10.50
C GLY A 98 13.27 -4.11 -10.66
N TYR A 99 12.17 -4.43 -11.36
CA TYR A 99 11.85 -5.82 -11.72
C TYR A 99 12.99 -6.51 -12.47
N LEU A 100 13.55 -5.87 -13.51
CA LEU A 100 14.64 -6.46 -14.29
C LEU A 100 15.90 -6.68 -13.44
N ILE A 101 16.26 -5.72 -12.58
CA ILE A 101 17.41 -5.82 -11.68
C ILE A 101 17.27 -7.02 -10.74
N GLU A 102 16.10 -7.22 -10.13
CA GLU A 102 15.88 -8.37 -9.25
C GLU A 102 15.93 -9.71 -9.99
N LEU A 103 15.55 -9.73 -11.27
CA LEU A 103 15.63 -10.93 -12.10
C LEU A 103 17.07 -11.32 -12.49
N GLU A 104 18.03 -10.39 -12.47
CA GLU A 104 19.43 -10.68 -12.82
C GLU A 104 20.08 -11.67 -11.84
N ASP A 105 19.60 -11.70 -10.59
CA ASP A 105 20.16 -12.50 -9.50
C ASP A 105 19.45 -13.85 -9.28
N ILE A 106 18.43 -14.20 -10.07
CA ILE A 106 17.66 -15.44 -9.89
C ILE A 106 17.65 -16.31 -11.16
N ASP A 107 17.71 -17.63 -10.97
CA ASP A 107 17.60 -18.60 -12.07
C ASP A 107 16.14 -19.09 -12.19
N GLU A 108 15.56 -19.01 -13.39
CA GLU A 108 14.22 -19.54 -13.68
C GLU A 108 14.11 -21.03 -13.31
N ALA A 109 15.20 -21.79 -13.45
CA ALA A 109 15.24 -23.22 -13.19
C ALA A 109 15.02 -23.59 -11.71
N ASP A 110 15.19 -22.64 -10.78
CA ASP A 110 14.96 -22.86 -9.35
C ASP A 110 13.47 -22.83 -8.98
N PHE A 111 12.61 -22.45 -9.92
CA PHE A 111 11.17 -22.32 -9.70
C PHE A 111 10.34 -23.31 -10.52
N SER A 112 9.15 -23.62 -10.01
CA SER A 112 8.16 -24.28 -10.85
C SER A 112 7.73 -23.34 -11.98
N ALA A 113 7.44 -23.89 -13.16
CA ALA A 113 6.95 -23.12 -14.30
C ALA A 113 5.70 -22.28 -13.95
N ARG A 114 4.85 -22.78 -13.04
CA ARG A 114 3.69 -22.04 -12.54
C ARG A 114 4.11 -20.83 -11.72
N THR A 115 4.98 -21.02 -10.74
CA THR A 115 5.50 -19.95 -9.86
C THR A 115 6.18 -18.85 -10.67
N TRP A 116 7.07 -19.24 -11.59
CA TRP A 116 7.76 -18.30 -12.47
C TRP A 116 6.79 -17.53 -13.34
N SER A 117 5.84 -18.22 -13.98
CA SER A 117 4.87 -17.56 -14.84
C SER A 117 3.96 -16.61 -14.08
N GLU A 118 3.50 -16.97 -12.88
CA GLU A 118 2.68 -16.10 -12.02
C GLU A 118 3.44 -14.82 -11.65
N ALA A 119 4.71 -14.93 -11.29
CA ALA A 119 5.53 -13.79 -10.86
C ALA A 119 5.88 -12.83 -12.02
N THR A 120 6.14 -13.37 -13.22
CA THR A 120 6.58 -12.59 -14.40
C THR A 120 5.44 -12.13 -15.31
N ALA A 121 4.24 -12.72 -15.21
CA ALA A 121 3.08 -12.33 -16.01
C ALA A 121 2.70 -10.83 -15.91
N PRO A 122 2.78 -10.18 -14.73
CA PRO A 122 2.45 -8.75 -14.63
C PRO A 122 3.29 -7.85 -15.55
N CYS A 123 4.51 -8.25 -15.89
CA CYS A 123 5.51 -7.41 -16.56
C CYS A 123 5.59 -7.65 -18.05
N ARG A 124 4.99 -8.75 -18.52
CA ARG A 124 4.86 -9.05 -19.95
C ARG A 124 3.78 -8.20 -20.62
N MET A 125 2.92 -7.54 -19.84
CA MET A 125 1.86 -6.64 -20.32
C MET A 125 2.38 -5.21 -20.36
N GLY A 126 3.39 -4.93 -21.20
CA GLY A 126 4.00 -3.60 -21.28
C GLY A 126 5.17 -3.44 -22.25
N GLU A 127 5.56 -4.48 -22.99
CA GLU A 127 6.39 -4.29 -24.18
C GLU A 127 5.60 -3.48 -25.23
N PRO A 128 6.19 -2.46 -25.87
CA PRO A 128 5.60 -1.86 -27.06
C PRO A 128 5.44 -2.89 -28.20
#